data_AF-A0AAJ6LNV6-F1
#
_entry.id   AF-A0AAJ6LNV6-F1
#
_cell.length_a   1.000
_cell.length_b   1.000
_cell.length_c   1.000
_cell.angle_alpha   90.00
_cell.angle_beta   90.00
_cell.angle_gamma   90.00
#
_symmetry.space_group_name_H-M   'P 1'
#
loop_
_entity.id
_entity.type
_entity.pdbx_description
1 polymer ?
#
loop_
_entity_poly.entity_id
_entity_poly.type
_entity_poly.pdbx_seq_one_letter_code
_entity_poly.pdbx_strand_id
1 'polypeptide(L)'
;MPFVNEDMRPDKSKVLIKTDGHNFIFQPLTAQDVSSLLNINVMEAMATLVLNDVSVQTSIPTRPGFTNALSEVNDILKPSLKTMSLREGRQAMKTLIFHARHAQTLPEKD
;
A
#
# COMPACT_ATOMS: atom_id res chain seq x y z
N MET A 1 4.99 8.27 14.94
CA MET A 1 3.69 7.88 14.34
C MET A 1 3.16 6.69 15.11
N PRO A 2 1.94 6.75 15.67
CA PRO A 2 1.44 5.78 16.64
C PRO A 2 1.23 4.35 16.10
N PHE A 3 1.36 4.13 14.78
CA PHE A 3 1.17 2.84 14.11
C PHE A 3 2.46 2.19 13.59
N VAL A 4 3.62 2.85 13.71
CA VAL A 4 4.90 2.30 13.22
C VAL A 4 5.59 1.61 14.39
N ASN A 5 5.42 0.29 14.50
CA ASN A 5 6.14 -0.55 15.44
C ASN A 5 7.46 -1.06 14.83
N GLU A 6 8.26 -1.79 15.60
CA GLU A 6 9.51 -2.38 15.10
C GLU A 6 9.31 -3.25 13.86
N ASP A 7 8.17 -3.92 13.73
CA ASP A 7 7.87 -4.82 12.61
C ASP A 7 7.62 -4.07 11.30
N MET A 8 7.31 -2.77 11.37
CA MET A 8 7.13 -1.91 10.20
C MET A 8 8.46 -1.40 9.62
N ARG A 9 9.60 -1.69 10.26
CA ARG A 9 10.93 -1.32 9.73
C ARG A 9 11.12 -1.93 8.33
N PRO A 10 11.60 -1.18 7.31
CA PRO A 10 11.59 -1.65 5.93
C PRO A 10 12.33 -2.97 5.67
N ASP A 11 13.42 -3.26 6.39
CA ASP A 11 14.13 -4.53 6.30
C ASP A 11 13.33 -5.73 6.83
N LYS A 12 12.38 -5.51 7.76
CA LYS A 12 11.47 -6.52 8.31
C LYS A 12 10.17 -6.61 7.51
N SER A 13 9.46 -5.49 7.35
CA SER A 13 8.17 -5.42 6.64
C SER A 13 8.29 -5.57 5.14
N LYS A 14 9.49 -5.33 4.58
CA LYS A 14 9.74 -5.19 3.13
C LYS A 14 8.91 -4.08 2.47
N VAL A 15 8.41 -3.14 3.27
CA VAL A 15 7.63 -1.99 2.81
C VAL A 15 8.28 -0.71 3.31
N LEU A 16 8.60 0.17 2.36
CA LEU A 16 9.00 1.54 2.62
C LEU A 16 7.74 2.41 2.70
N ILE A 17 7.63 3.18 3.77
CA ILE A 17 6.57 4.19 3.93
C ILE A 17 7.19 5.55 3.61
N LYS A 18 6.64 6.23 2.61
CA LYS A 18 7.01 7.60 2.24
C LYS A 18 5.87 8.55 2.58
N THR A 19 6.18 9.83 2.65
CA THR A 19 5.19 10.90 2.67
C THR A 19 5.57 11.95 1.64
N ASP A 20 4.57 12.48 0.94
CA ASP A 20 4.71 13.62 0.03
C ASP A 20 4.25 14.94 0.68
N GLY A 21 4.00 14.93 2.00
CA GLY A 21 3.47 16.06 2.78
C GLY A 21 1.95 16.03 2.97
N HIS A 22 1.20 15.30 2.14
CA HIS A 22 -0.26 15.21 2.22
C HIS A 22 -0.75 13.76 2.37
N ASN A 23 -0.03 12.83 1.79
CA ASN A 23 -0.39 11.42 1.67
C ASN A 23 0.71 10.53 2.26
N PHE A 24 0.32 9.33 2.63
CA PHE A 24 1.24 8.24 2.97
C PHE A 24 1.30 7.24 1.83
N ILE A 25 2.52 6.96 1.36
CA ILE A 25 2.73 6.05 0.24
C ILE A 25 3.42 4.79 0.77
N PHE A 26 2.74 3.65 0.66
CA PHE A 26 3.26 2.34 1.00
C PHE A 26 3.86 1.71 -0.26
N GLN A 27 5.17 1.56 -0.27
CA GLN A 27 5.93 1.04 -1.40
C GLN A 27 6.66 -0.24 -1.00
N PRO A 28 6.40 -1.39 -1.64
CA PRO A 28 7.24 -2.58 -1.44
C PRO A 28 8.67 -2.29 -1.91
N LEU A 29 9.67 -2.81 -1.19
CA LEU A 29 11.08 -2.56 -1.49
C LEU A 29 11.47 -3.07 -2.89
N THR A 30 10.90 -4.21 -3.29
CA THR A 30 11.11 -4.80 -4.61
C THR A 30 9.78 -5.26 -5.22
N ALA A 31 9.80 -5.59 -6.52
CA ALA A 31 8.63 -6.16 -7.20
C ALA A 31 8.22 -7.54 -6.63
N GLN A 32 9.16 -8.27 -6.00
CA GLN A 32 8.90 -9.55 -5.35
C GLN A 32 8.20 -9.37 -3.99
N ASP A 33 8.41 -8.22 -3.34
CA ASP A 33 7.87 -7.90 -2.01
C ASP A 33 6.44 -7.33 -2.05
N VAL A 34 5.78 -7.30 -3.20
CA VAL A 34 4.43 -6.71 -3.35
C VAL A 34 3.41 -7.39 -2.43
N SER A 35 3.58 -8.69 -2.14
CA SER A 35 2.71 -9.43 -1.21
C SER A 35 2.82 -8.94 0.24
N SER A 36 3.89 -8.22 0.60
CA SER A 36 4.10 -7.64 1.92
C SER A 36 3.10 -6.53 2.25
N LEU A 37 2.50 -5.89 1.23
CA LEU A 37 1.36 -4.97 1.41
C LEU A 37 0.12 -5.67 2.00
N LEU A 38 0.04 -7.00 1.92
CA LEU A 38 -1.03 -7.81 2.49
C LEU A 38 -0.69 -8.37 3.88
N ASN A 39 0.47 -8.01 4.45
CA ASN A 39 0.82 -8.36 5.82
C ASN A 39 -0.16 -7.67 6.79
N ILE A 40 -0.55 -8.37 7.86
CA ILE A 40 -1.50 -7.87 8.85
C ILE A 40 -1.04 -6.53 9.44
N ASN A 41 0.23 -6.41 9.83
CA ASN A 41 0.76 -5.18 10.42
C ASN A 41 0.71 -3.99 9.43
N VAL A 42 0.99 -4.27 8.16
CA VAL A 42 0.95 -3.25 7.09
C VAL A 42 -0.48 -2.82 6.82
N MET A 43 -1.42 -3.77 6.76
CA MET A 43 -2.83 -3.47 6.57
C MET A 43 -3.45 -2.74 7.76
N GLU A 44 -3.07 -3.07 9.00
CA GLU A 44 -3.50 -2.36 10.20
C GLU A 44 -2.98 -0.92 10.24
N ALA A 45 -1.73 -0.71 9.80
CA ALA A 45 -1.17 0.64 9.66
C ALA A 45 -1.95 1.46 8.62
N MET A 46 -2.21 0.89 7.44
CA MET A 46 -3.04 1.54 6.40
C MET A 46 -4.46 1.80 6.90
N ALA A 47 -5.08 0.83 7.57
CA ALA A 47 -6.42 0.95 8.14
C ALA A 47 -6.51 2.10 9.16
N THR A 48 -5.53 2.18 10.06
CA THR A 48 -5.45 3.24 11.07
C THR A 48 -5.37 4.61 10.41
N LEU A 49 -4.54 4.78 9.38
CA LEU A 49 -4.43 6.03 8.63
C LEU A 49 -5.75 6.40 7.92
N VAL A 50 -6.36 5.44 7.22
CA VAL A 50 -7.63 5.63 6.52
C VAL A 50 -8.78 6.00 7.48
N LEU A 51 -8.83 5.39 8.66
CA LEU A 51 -9.84 5.70 9.70
C LEU A 51 -9.66 7.10 10.32
N ASN A 52 -8.45 7.66 10.27
CA ASN A 52 -8.17 9.03 10.70
C ASN A 52 -8.27 10.04 9.54
N ASP A 53 -8.94 9.66 8.45
CA ASP A 53 -9.12 10.47 7.23
C ASP A 53 -7.80 10.95 6.60
N VAL A 54 -6.72 10.21 6.80
CA VAL A 54 -5.43 10.45 6.14
C VAL A 54 -5.42 9.70 4.80
N SER A 55 -5.00 10.37 3.72
CA SER A 55 -4.87 9.74 2.40
C SER A 55 -3.70 8.75 2.38
N VAL A 56 -3.98 7.57 1.84
CA VAL A 56 -3.06 6.43 1.75
C VAL A 56 -3.03 5.93 0.32
N GLN A 57 -1.82 5.80 -0.20
CA GLN A 57 -1.55 5.28 -1.52
C GLN A 57 -0.61 4.09 -1.45
N THR A 58 -0.67 3.25 -2.46
CA THR A 58 0.36 2.22 -2.73
C THR A 58 1.12 2.57 -3.99
N SER A 59 2.43 2.37 -3.96
CA SER A 59 3.30 2.54 -5.13
C SER A 59 3.78 1.18 -5.58
N ILE A 60 3.09 0.56 -6.53
CA ILE A 60 3.34 -0.84 -6.92
C ILE A 60 4.20 -0.88 -8.19
N PRO A 61 5.36 -1.54 -8.17
CA PRO A 61 6.18 -1.72 -9.37
C PRO A 61 5.42 -2.50 -10.46
N THR A 62 5.36 -1.95 -11.66
CA THR A 62 4.69 -2.58 -12.82
C THR A 62 5.68 -3.17 -13.82
N ARG A 63 6.88 -2.60 -13.92
CA ARG A 63 7.99 -3.00 -14.80
C ARG A 63 9.34 -2.73 -14.11
N PRO A 64 10.47 -3.26 -14.65
CA PRO A 64 11.80 -2.85 -14.22
C PRO A 64 12.04 -1.35 -14.50
N GLY A 65 12.73 -0.66 -13.60
CA GLY A 65 12.98 0.79 -13.67
C GLY A 65 12.06 1.61 -12.76
N PHE A 66 12.01 2.92 -12.96
CA PHE A 66 11.15 3.86 -12.20
C PHE A 66 9.70 3.86 -12.73
N THR A 67 9.08 2.67 -12.77
CA THR A 67 7.74 2.44 -13.33
C THR A 67 6.81 1.89 -12.26
N ASN A 68 6.35 2.77 -11.37
CA ASN A 68 5.40 2.42 -10.32
C ASN A 68 4.00 2.88 -10.69
N ALA A 69 2.98 2.11 -10.34
CA ALA A 69 1.59 2.55 -10.35
C ALA A 69 1.24 3.05 -8.95
N LEU A 70 0.87 4.33 -8.85
CA LEU A 70 0.27 4.88 -7.65
C LEU A 70 -1.23 4.54 -7.64
N SER A 71 -1.71 4.01 -6.52
CA SER A 71 -3.12 3.64 -6.37
C SER A 71 -3.63 4.07 -5.00
N GLU A 72 -4.70 4.86 -4.99
CA GLU A 72 -5.40 5.28 -3.77
C GLU A 72 -6.04 4.07 -3.09
N VAL A 73 -5.80 3.93 -1.79
CA VAL A 73 -6.24 2.79 -0.98
C VAL A 73 -7.51 3.13 -0.20
N ASN A 74 -7.75 4.41 0.09
CA ASN A 74 -8.81 4.87 0.97
C ASN A 74 -10.20 4.36 0.55
N ASP A 75 -10.56 4.51 -0.72
CA ASP A 75 -11.89 4.11 -1.22
C ASP A 75 -12.08 2.59 -1.24
N ILE A 76 -10.98 1.85 -1.29
CA ILE A 76 -10.97 0.38 -1.38
C ILE A 76 -11.06 -0.24 0.01
N LEU A 77 -10.36 0.35 1.00
CA LEU A 77 -10.39 -0.12 2.38
C LEU A 77 -11.57 0.43 3.18
N LYS A 78 -12.06 1.65 2.92
CA LYS A 78 -13.18 2.25 3.68
C LYS A 78 -14.40 1.32 3.83
N PRO A 79 -14.88 0.61 2.80
CA PRO A 79 -16.02 -0.31 2.93
C PRO A 79 -15.73 -1.49 3.87
N SER A 80 -14.54 -2.09 3.78
CA SER A 80 -14.15 -3.26 4.58
C SER A 80 -13.79 -2.90 6.03
N LEU A 81 -13.37 -1.66 6.26
CA LEU A 81 -13.15 -1.12 7.60
C LEU A 81 -14.47 -0.84 8.32
N LYS A 82 -15.53 -0.43 7.61
CA LYS A 82 -16.88 -0.28 8.18
C LYS A 82 -17.48 -1.61 8.63
N THR A 83 -17.18 -2.70 7.94
CA THR A 83 -17.63 -4.06 8.28
C THR A 83 -16.69 -4.79 9.26
N MET A 84 -15.58 -4.15 9.68
CA MET A 84 -14.53 -4.74 10.52
C MET A 84 -13.97 -6.07 9.97
N SER A 85 -14.04 -6.29 8.65
CA SER A 85 -13.66 -7.54 8.00
C SER A 85 -12.28 -7.45 7.38
N LEU A 86 -11.26 -7.91 8.10
CA LEU A 86 -9.88 -8.00 7.59
C LEU A 86 -9.77 -8.88 6.34
N ARG A 87 -10.64 -9.89 6.22
CA ARG A 87 -10.68 -10.79 5.06
C ARG A 87 -11.11 -10.05 3.80
N GLU A 88 -12.14 -9.21 3.90
CA GLU A 88 -12.63 -8.39 2.78
C GLU A 88 -11.58 -7.36 2.36
N GLY A 89 -10.97 -6.66 3.33
CA GLY A 89 -9.90 -5.71 3.05
C GLY A 89 -8.70 -6.36 2.34
N ARG A 90 -8.31 -7.56 2.78
CA ARG A 90 -7.23 -8.32 2.13
C ARG A 90 -7.59 -8.71 0.70
N GLN A 91 -8.83 -9.09 0.45
CA GLN A 91 -9.29 -9.44 -0.89
C GLN A 91 -9.31 -8.21 -1.81
N ALA A 92 -9.79 -7.07 -1.30
CA ALA A 92 -9.82 -5.81 -2.03
C ALA A 92 -8.40 -5.34 -2.40
N MET A 93 -7.46 -5.42 -1.45
CA MET A 93 -6.04 -5.12 -1.69
C MET A 93 -5.39 -6.08 -2.70
N LYS A 94 -5.72 -7.37 -2.67
CA LYS A 94 -5.24 -8.32 -3.69
C LYS A 94 -5.70 -7.93 -5.10
N THR A 95 -6.95 -7.52 -5.23
CA THR A 95 -7.51 -7.05 -6.50
C THR A 95 -6.81 -5.78 -6.98
N LEU A 96 -6.60 -4.79 -6.08
CA LEU A 96 -5.82 -3.58 -6.40
C LEU A 96 -4.41 -3.94 -6.88
N ILE A 97 -3.72 -4.81 -6.15
CA ILE A 97 -2.35 -5.24 -6.49
C ILE A 97 -2.32 -5.89 -7.87
N PHE A 98 -3.29 -6.77 -8.15
CA PHE A 98 -3.40 -7.43 -9.44
C PHE A 98 -3.56 -6.40 -10.57
N HIS A 99 -4.49 -5.46 -10.46
CA HIS A 99 -4.68 -4.43 -11.49
C HIS A 99 -3.47 -3.52 -11.62
N ALA A 100 -2.89 -3.05 -10.51
CA ALA A 100 -1.72 -2.17 -10.52
C ALA A 100 -0.53 -2.83 -11.23
N ARG A 101 -0.25 -4.11 -10.95
CA ARG A 101 0.85 -4.84 -11.61
C ARG A 101 0.68 -4.98 -13.12
N HIS A 102 -0.56 -4.97 -13.61
CA HIS A 102 -0.88 -5.08 -15.04
C HIS A 102 -1.15 -3.73 -15.71
N ALA A 103 -1.05 -2.61 -14.98
CA ALA A 103 -1.31 -1.27 -15.50
C ALA A 103 -0.28 -0.79 -16.54
N GLN A 104 0.84 -1.51 -16.71
CA GLN A 104 1.84 -1.25 -17.75
C GLN A 104 2.36 0.21 -17.76
N THR A 105 2.60 0.80 -16.58
CA THR A 105 3.01 2.21 -16.49
C THR A 105 4.30 2.47 -17.27
N LEU A 106 4.34 3.63 -17.94
CA LEU A 106 5.55 4.10 -18.62
C LEU A 106 6.52 4.70 -17.59
N PRO A 107 7.83 4.71 -17.87
CA PRO A 107 8.80 5.34 -16.98
C PRO A 107 8.49 6.83 -16.84
N GLU A 108 8.69 7.36 -15.64
CA GLU A 108 8.69 8.81 -15.44
C GLU A 108 9.73 9.45 -16.37
N LYS A 109 9.38 10.55 -17.02
CA LYS A 109 10.32 11.30 -17.86
C LYS A 109 11.27 12.06 -16.94
N ASP A 110 12.57 11.84 -17.13
CA ASP A 110 13.66 12.59 -16.48
C ASP A 110 13.53 14.11 -16.66
#